data_AF-A0A3R7GXF4-F1
#
_entry.id   AF-A0A3R7GXF4-F1
#
_cell.length_a   1.000
_cell.length_b   1.000
_cell.length_c   1.000
_cell.angle_alpha   90.00
_cell.angle_beta   90.00
_cell.angle_gamma   90.00
#
_symmetry.space_group_name_H-M   'P 1'
#
loop_
_entity.id
_entity.type
_entity.pdbx_description
1 polymer ?
#
loop_
_entity_poly.entity_id
_entity_poly.type
_entity_poly.pdbx_seq_one_letter_code
_entity_poly.pdbx_strand_id
1 'polypeptide(L)'
;MTRTDDDPPEWAKERAREMMAAGDEEATDDPADAADSPDPDDERVPDVPVEAVEEAERLTRLAREAESAEPTPEIEQAAAQYRERRDALAAEYGYTARVREEDDALVLYPDEWMEEGTVQLDRVEDTDRAVEVSLSGPGDADRYREVAAYNEAVAAAVAEREAAVHARTAETFATFMSNHYVRTVDDATPEMRAEFREEYLVRNGWPTDEQLDAVDESLSVIESVAADVAVDDVDDPAGDEPDDAGGSADADGSADAADSPDTSDSA
;
A
#
# COMPACT_ATOMS: atom_id res chain seq x y z
N MET A 1 10.09 19.78 -45.04
CA MET A 1 9.74 18.53 -45.75
C MET A 1 10.97 17.65 -45.79
N THR A 2 11.00 16.60 -44.99
CA THR A 2 11.89 15.45 -45.16
C THR A 2 11.10 14.24 -44.68
N ARG A 3 10.43 13.60 -45.64
CA ARG A 3 9.88 12.25 -45.51
C ARG A 3 11.10 11.33 -45.48
N THR A 4 11.27 10.57 -44.39
CA THR A 4 12.17 9.43 -44.39
C THR A 4 11.31 8.23 -44.73
N ASP A 5 11.57 7.62 -45.89
CA ASP A 5 10.99 6.37 -46.32
C ASP A 5 11.43 5.26 -45.34
N ASP A 6 10.51 4.84 -44.48
CA ASP A 6 10.67 3.72 -43.54
C ASP A 6 10.23 2.42 -44.24
N ASP A 7 10.99 2.03 -45.25
CA ASP A 7 10.82 0.71 -45.88
C ASP A 7 11.63 -0.30 -45.05
N PRO A 8 10.99 -1.31 -44.43
CA PRO A 8 11.68 -2.23 -43.55
C PRO A 8 12.79 -2.98 -44.30
N PRO A 9 13.93 -3.23 -43.65
CA PRO A 9 15.08 -3.85 -44.28
C PRO A 9 14.75 -5.27 -44.80
N GLU A 10 15.38 -5.66 -45.91
CA GLU A 10 15.03 -6.87 -46.68
C GLU A 10 15.04 -8.16 -45.85
N TRP A 11 15.86 -8.24 -44.79
CA TRP A 11 15.90 -9.39 -43.88
C TRP A 11 14.58 -9.56 -43.09
N ALA A 12 13.87 -8.47 -42.79
CA ALA A 12 12.57 -8.51 -42.11
C ALA A 12 11.46 -9.00 -43.05
N LYS A 13 11.55 -8.68 -44.35
CA LYS A 13 10.61 -9.16 -45.38
C LYS A 13 10.81 -10.64 -45.68
N GLU A 14 12.05 -11.12 -45.62
CA GLU A 14 12.39 -12.53 -45.84
C GLU A 14 11.87 -13.42 -44.68
N ARG A 15 12.04 -12.97 -43.43
CA ARG A 15 11.44 -13.63 -42.24
C ARG A 15 9.92 -13.70 -42.27
N ALA A 16 9.25 -12.63 -42.75
CA ALA A 16 7.80 -12.62 -42.88
C ALA A 16 7.29 -13.61 -43.95
N ARG A 17 8.05 -13.83 -45.04
CA ARG A 17 7.72 -14.85 -46.04
C ARG A 17 7.95 -16.27 -45.54
N GLU A 18 9.00 -16.50 -44.77
CA GLU A 18 9.31 -17.79 -44.17
C GLU A 18 8.20 -18.25 -43.20
N MET A 19 7.70 -17.33 -42.37
CA MET A 19 6.61 -17.59 -41.42
C MET A 19 5.26 -17.90 -42.11
N MET A 20 5.00 -17.31 -43.28
CA MET A 20 3.78 -17.56 -44.06
C MET A 20 3.85 -18.86 -44.89
N ALA A 21 5.05 -19.37 -45.17
CA ALA A 21 5.25 -20.61 -45.92
C ALA A 21 5.18 -21.87 -45.04
N ALA A 22 5.32 -21.73 -43.72
CA ALA A 22 5.27 -22.85 -42.76
C ALA A 22 3.84 -23.16 -42.24
N GLY A 23 2.82 -22.40 -42.67
CA GLY A 23 1.45 -22.49 -42.15
C GLY A 23 0.47 -23.30 -42.99
N ASP A 24 0.91 -24.00 -44.04
CA ASP A 24 0.01 -24.57 -45.06
C ASP A 24 0.41 -26.00 -45.48
N GLU A 25 0.61 -26.91 -44.51
CA GLU A 25 0.58 -28.35 -44.76
C GLU A 25 -0.43 -29.05 -43.82
N GLU A 26 -1.53 -29.47 -44.45
CA GLU A 26 -2.77 -30.07 -43.96
C GLU A 26 -2.65 -31.37 -43.13
N ALA A 27 -3.48 -31.40 -42.07
CA ALA A 27 -4.58 -32.35 -41.78
C ALA A 27 -4.52 -33.84 -42.21
N THR A 28 -4.82 -34.72 -41.24
CA THR A 28 -5.63 -35.93 -41.48
C THR A 28 -6.56 -36.22 -40.30
N ASP A 29 -7.86 -36.29 -40.62
CA ASP A 29 -9.02 -36.69 -39.80
C ASP A 29 -9.02 -38.21 -39.51
N ASP A 30 -9.37 -38.62 -38.28
CA ASP A 30 -9.86 -39.97 -37.97
C ASP A 30 -11.01 -39.89 -36.93
N PRO A 31 -12.28 -40.06 -37.32
CA PRO A 31 -13.43 -39.81 -36.45
C PRO A 31 -14.03 -41.11 -35.89
N ALA A 32 -13.21 -42.00 -35.32
CA ALA A 32 -13.71 -43.29 -34.85
C ALA A 32 -12.90 -43.98 -33.73
N ASP A 33 -12.35 -43.27 -32.73
CA ASP A 33 -11.91 -43.93 -31.47
C ASP A 33 -11.69 -42.95 -30.30
N ALA A 34 -12.77 -42.48 -29.65
CA ALA A 34 -12.69 -41.81 -28.33
C ALA A 34 -14.07 -41.80 -27.63
N ALA A 35 -14.72 -42.96 -27.52
CA ALA A 35 -15.83 -43.14 -26.59
C ALA A 35 -15.29 -43.61 -25.23
N ASP A 36 -14.38 -42.82 -24.64
CA ASP A 36 -13.98 -42.82 -23.22
C ASP A 36 -13.03 -41.63 -23.00
N SER A 37 -13.55 -40.41 -23.09
CA SER A 37 -12.85 -39.24 -22.53
C SER A 37 -13.43 -39.01 -21.14
N PRO A 38 -12.58 -38.86 -20.09
CA PRO A 38 -13.04 -38.60 -18.74
C PRO A 38 -13.93 -37.34 -18.69
N ASP A 39 -14.79 -37.25 -17.67
CA ASP A 39 -15.57 -36.05 -17.34
C ASP A 39 -14.65 -34.81 -17.35
N PRO A 40 -15.08 -33.64 -17.86
CA PRO A 40 -14.28 -32.40 -17.95
C PRO A 40 -13.95 -31.74 -16.59
N ASP A 41 -13.52 -32.55 -15.62
CA ASP A 41 -12.65 -32.17 -14.51
C ASP A 41 -11.21 -31.84 -14.98
N ASP A 42 -10.94 -31.88 -16.30
CA ASP A 42 -9.59 -31.82 -16.93
C ASP A 42 -9.11 -30.39 -17.31
N GLU A 43 -9.77 -29.33 -16.82
CA GLU A 43 -9.43 -27.91 -17.10
C GLU A 43 -9.67 -27.00 -15.86
N ARG A 44 -9.44 -27.53 -14.65
CA ARG A 44 -9.90 -26.94 -13.37
C ARG A 44 -9.05 -25.73 -12.92
N VAL A 45 -9.30 -24.60 -13.57
CA VAL A 45 -9.13 -23.25 -13.00
C VAL A 45 -10.05 -23.15 -11.77
N PRO A 46 -9.67 -22.44 -10.68
CA PRO A 46 -10.18 -22.65 -9.32
C PRO A 46 -11.68 -22.97 -9.18
N ASP A 47 -12.02 -23.89 -8.27
CA ASP A 47 -13.40 -24.35 -7.98
C ASP A 47 -14.31 -23.28 -7.33
N VAL A 48 -13.87 -22.02 -7.33
CA VAL A 48 -14.54 -20.87 -6.73
C VAL A 48 -14.88 -19.83 -7.82
N PRO A 49 -16.13 -19.33 -7.87
CA PRO A 49 -16.51 -18.28 -8.82
C PRO A 49 -15.68 -17.00 -8.63
N VAL A 50 -15.37 -16.32 -9.74
CA VAL A 50 -14.60 -15.06 -9.72
C VAL A 50 -15.28 -14.01 -8.83
N GLU A 51 -16.60 -13.86 -8.90
CA GLU A 51 -17.35 -12.95 -8.02
C GLU A 51 -17.20 -13.26 -6.52
N ALA A 52 -17.01 -14.53 -6.14
CA ALA A 52 -16.77 -14.91 -4.75
C ALA A 52 -15.34 -14.55 -4.31
N VAL A 53 -14.36 -14.69 -5.22
CA VAL A 53 -12.98 -14.24 -5.01
C VAL A 53 -12.93 -12.72 -4.81
N GLU A 54 -13.56 -11.95 -5.71
CA GLU A 54 -13.62 -10.49 -5.65
C GLU A 54 -14.31 -9.99 -4.36
N GLU A 55 -15.38 -10.66 -3.93
CA GLU A 55 -16.06 -10.37 -2.66
C GLU A 55 -15.16 -10.68 -1.45
N ALA A 56 -14.47 -11.83 -1.45
CA ALA A 56 -13.54 -12.19 -0.38
C ALA A 56 -12.37 -11.21 -0.27
N GLU A 57 -11.83 -10.77 -1.41
CA GLU A 57 -10.83 -9.72 -1.52
C GLU A 57 -11.34 -8.40 -0.95
N ARG A 58 -12.54 -7.94 -1.37
CA ARG A 58 -13.12 -6.70 -0.85
C ARG A 58 -13.35 -6.75 0.66
N LEU A 59 -13.89 -7.86 1.18
CA LEU A 59 -14.09 -8.05 2.62
C LEU A 59 -12.76 -8.04 3.38
N THR A 60 -11.70 -8.61 2.79
CA THR A 60 -10.35 -8.57 3.36
C THR A 60 -9.82 -7.13 3.41
N ARG A 61 -10.01 -6.33 2.36
CA ARG A 61 -9.63 -4.91 2.38
C ARG A 61 -10.39 -4.12 3.43
N LEU A 62 -11.71 -4.30 3.53
CA LEU A 62 -12.54 -3.63 4.54
C LEU A 62 -12.14 -3.99 5.98
N ALA A 63 -11.75 -5.25 6.22
CA ALA A 63 -11.22 -5.67 7.52
C ALA A 63 -9.95 -4.90 7.88
N ARG A 64 -9.01 -4.78 6.92
CA ARG A 64 -7.74 -4.08 7.14
C ARG A 64 -7.92 -2.57 7.27
N GLU A 65 -8.80 -1.97 6.49
CA GLU A 65 -9.14 -0.55 6.61
C GLU A 65 -9.67 -0.25 8.01
N ALA A 66 -10.59 -1.07 8.51
CA ALA A 66 -11.07 -0.97 9.88
C ALA A 66 -9.93 -1.16 10.90
N GLU A 67 -9.05 -2.14 10.72
CA GLU A 67 -7.92 -2.38 11.62
C GLU A 67 -6.84 -1.28 11.60
N SER A 68 -6.77 -0.49 10.53
CA SER A 68 -5.85 0.65 10.40
C SER A 68 -6.40 1.94 11.00
N ALA A 69 -7.71 2.01 11.22
CA ALA A 69 -8.37 3.17 11.83
C ALA A 69 -8.19 3.17 13.37
N GLU A 70 -8.45 4.32 13.99
CA GLU A 70 -8.40 4.47 15.45
C GLU A 70 -9.23 3.39 16.16
N PRO A 71 -8.64 2.61 17.08
CA PRO A 71 -9.28 1.43 17.64
C PRO A 71 -10.46 1.82 18.54
N THR A 72 -11.67 1.48 18.10
CA THR A 72 -12.91 1.57 18.88
C THR A 72 -13.62 0.23 18.89
N PRO A 73 -14.43 -0.08 19.92
CA PRO A 73 -15.19 -1.33 19.96
C PRO A 73 -16.06 -1.57 18.71
N GLU A 74 -16.58 -0.49 18.12
CA GLU A 74 -17.37 -0.52 16.89
C GLU A 74 -16.52 -0.90 15.67
N ILE A 75 -15.30 -0.35 15.56
CA ILE A 75 -14.36 -0.64 14.47
C ILE A 75 -13.82 -2.07 14.59
N GLU A 76 -13.44 -2.51 15.79
CA GLU A 76 -13.01 -3.89 16.05
C GLU A 76 -14.11 -4.89 15.68
N GLN A 77 -15.37 -4.58 16.01
CA GLN A 77 -16.52 -5.40 15.65
C GLN A 77 -16.76 -5.43 14.14
N ALA A 78 -16.58 -4.30 13.44
CA ALA A 78 -16.70 -4.25 11.99
C ALA A 78 -15.63 -5.13 11.31
N ALA A 79 -14.36 -5.01 11.72
CA ALA A 79 -13.26 -5.82 11.21
C ALA A 79 -13.54 -7.33 11.40
N ALA A 80 -13.99 -7.73 12.60
CA ALA A 80 -14.35 -9.11 12.88
C ALA A 80 -15.49 -9.61 11.97
N GLN A 81 -16.54 -8.79 11.76
CA GLN A 81 -17.66 -9.15 10.89
C GLN A 81 -17.24 -9.33 9.43
N TYR A 82 -16.33 -8.49 8.92
CA TYR A 82 -15.80 -8.64 7.57
C TYR A 82 -15.00 -9.95 7.41
N ARG A 83 -14.16 -10.30 8.40
CA ARG A 83 -13.43 -11.58 8.42
C ARG A 83 -14.37 -12.78 8.48
N GLU A 84 -15.34 -12.77 9.38
CA GLU A 84 -16.36 -13.83 9.50
C GLU A 84 -17.12 -14.04 8.19
N ARG A 85 -17.48 -12.94 7.51
CA ARG A 85 -18.21 -13.02 6.24
C ARG A 85 -17.36 -13.55 5.10
N ARG A 86 -16.08 -13.16 5.03
CA ARG A 86 -15.10 -13.71 4.08
C ARG A 86 -14.92 -15.21 4.30
N ASP A 87 -14.73 -15.62 5.55
CA ASP A 87 -14.49 -17.03 5.90
C ASP A 87 -15.73 -17.88 5.61
N ALA A 88 -16.93 -17.36 5.91
CA ALA A 88 -18.18 -18.02 5.55
C ALA A 88 -18.37 -18.16 4.03
N LEU A 89 -18.00 -17.12 3.26
CA LEU A 89 -18.06 -17.15 1.80
C LEU A 89 -17.07 -18.17 1.22
N ALA A 90 -15.81 -18.19 1.68
CA ALA A 90 -14.82 -19.16 1.23
C ALA A 90 -15.27 -20.60 1.54
N ALA A 91 -15.79 -20.84 2.75
CA ALA A 91 -16.27 -22.14 3.18
C ALA A 91 -17.48 -22.65 2.37
N GLU A 92 -18.30 -21.76 1.81
CA GLU A 92 -19.40 -22.15 0.89
C GLU A 92 -18.89 -22.91 -0.34
N TYR A 93 -17.68 -22.58 -0.79
CA TYR A 93 -17.02 -23.20 -1.94
C TYR A 93 -15.96 -24.24 -1.55
N GLY A 94 -15.84 -24.59 -0.27
CA GLY A 94 -14.83 -25.54 0.22
C GLY A 94 -13.42 -24.97 0.27
N TYR A 95 -13.30 -23.68 0.58
CA TYR A 95 -12.03 -22.98 0.72
C TYR A 95 -11.85 -22.35 2.11
N THR A 96 -10.60 -22.29 2.56
CA THR A 96 -10.15 -21.57 3.74
C THR A 96 -9.34 -20.35 3.32
N ALA A 97 -9.77 -19.17 3.75
CA ALA A 97 -9.08 -17.92 3.49
C ALA A 97 -7.91 -17.70 4.46
N ARG A 98 -6.76 -17.23 3.94
CA ARG A 98 -5.59 -16.83 4.72
C ARG A 98 -4.98 -15.56 4.14
N VAL A 99 -4.60 -14.63 5.01
CA VAL A 99 -3.81 -13.46 4.61
C VAL A 99 -2.34 -13.76 4.87
N ARG A 100 -1.51 -13.48 3.87
CA ARG A 100 -0.06 -13.61 3.91
C ARG A 100 0.54 -12.21 3.97
N GLU A 101 1.11 -11.86 5.11
CA GLU A 101 1.59 -10.50 5.37
C GLU A 101 2.88 -10.15 4.62
N GLU A 102 3.69 -11.15 4.23
CA GLU A 102 4.99 -10.96 3.56
C GLU A 102 4.89 -10.27 2.19
N ASP A 103 3.88 -10.63 1.40
CA ASP A 103 3.64 -10.12 0.05
C ASP A 103 2.24 -9.52 -0.12
N ASP A 104 1.52 -9.37 0.99
CA ASP A 104 0.18 -8.81 1.04
C ASP A 104 -0.86 -9.56 0.19
N ALA A 105 -0.84 -10.89 0.24
CA ALA A 105 -1.76 -11.71 -0.54
C ALA A 105 -2.91 -12.28 0.31
N LEU A 106 -4.12 -12.25 -0.24
CA LEU A 106 -5.20 -13.14 0.17
C LEU A 106 -5.04 -14.46 -0.59
N VAL A 107 -4.90 -15.56 0.14
CA VAL A 107 -4.86 -16.90 -0.43
C VAL A 107 -6.09 -17.69 0.00
N LEU A 108 -6.82 -18.23 -0.97
CA LEU A 108 -7.91 -19.18 -0.75
C LEU A 108 -7.37 -20.58 -1.01
N TYR A 109 -7.17 -21.36 0.05
CA TYR A 109 -6.74 -22.75 -0.02
C TYR A 109 -7.94 -23.68 -0.04
N PRO A 110 -7.97 -24.73 -0.89
CA PRO A 110 -8.94 -25.80 -0.74
C PRO A 110 -8.92 -26.35 0.69
N ASP A 111 -10.09 -26.56 1.29
CA ASP A 111 -10.24 -26.98 2.68
C ASP A 111 -9.54 -28.32 2.95
N GLU A 112 -9.51 -29.22 1.96
CA GLU A 112 -8.83 -30.51 2.09
C GLU A 112 -7.32 -30.39 2.34
N TRP A 113 -6.70 -29.28 1.93
CA TRP A 113 -5.28 -29.02 2.16
C TRP A 113 -5.01 -28.49 3.57
N MET A 114 -6.03 -28.03 4.27
CA MET A 114 -5.88 -27.36 5.55
C MET A 114 -6.09 -28.35 6.70
N GLU A 115 -5.22 -28.28 7.70
CA GLU A 115 -5.41 -28.94 8.99
C GLU A 115 -4.87 -28.03 10.09
N GLU A 116 -5.71 -27.75 11.09
CA GLU A 116 -5.38 -26.86 12.22
C GLU A 116 -4.80 -25.50 11.78
N GLY A 117 -5.33 -24.93 10.69
CA GLY A 117 -4.90 -23.63 10.15
C GLY A 117 -3.57 -23.65 9.38
N THR A 118 -3.01 -24.84 9.12
CA THR A 118 -1.75 -25.03 8.40
C THR A 118 -1.98 -25.84 7.13
N VAL A 119 -1.34 -25.43 6.03
CA VAL A 119 -1.34 -26.16 4.77
C VAL A 119 -0.55 -27.46 4.93
N GLN A 120 -1.16 -28.58 4.57
CA GLN A 120 -0.56 -29.90 4.57
C GLN A 120 0.00 -30.19 3.18
N LEU A 121 1.31 -29.99 2.99
CA LEU A 121 1.96 -30.10 1.68
C LEU A 121 1.75 -31.47 1.02
N ASP A 122 1.65 -32.55 1.80
CA ASP A 122 1.40 -33.90 1.29
C ASP A 122 -0.03 -34.09 0.72
N ARG A 123 -0.94 -33.13 0.94
CA ARG A 123 -2.32 -33.11 0.41
C ARG A 123 -2.46 -32.19 -0.80
N VAL A 124 -1.42 -31.44 -1.16
CA VAL A 124 -1.43 -30.54 -2.31
C VAL A 124 -1.11 -31.35 -3.56
N GLU A 125 -2.14 -31.68 -4.31
CA GLU A 125 -1.99 -32.43 -5.57
C GLU A 125 -1.74 -31.49 -6.76
N ASP A 126 -2.38 -30.32 -6.75
CA ASP A 126 -2.32 -29.32 -7.80
C ASP A 126 -2.41 -27.90 -7.23
N THR A 127 -1.32 -27.14 -7.27
CA THR A 127 -1.24 -25.79 -6.72
C THR A 127 -2.15 -24.79 -7.43
N ASP A 128 -2.52 -25.04 -8.69
CA ASP A 128 -3.34 -24.12 -9.48
C ASP A 128 -4.79 -24.03 -8.98
N ARG A 129 -5.18 -24.94 -8.07
CA ARG A 129 -6.49 -24.92 -7.39
C ARG A 129 -6.60 -23.85 -6.30
N ALA A 130 -5.47 -23.34 -5.77
CA ALA A 130 -5.49 -22.23 -4.84
C ALA A 130 -5.65 -20.90 -5.58
N VAL A 131 -6.36 -19.96 -4.96
CA VAL A 131 -6.50 -18.60 -5.51
C VAL A 131 -5.61 -17.67 -4.72
N GLU A 132 -4.73 -16.94 -5.40
CA GLU A 132 -3.91 -15.89 -4.81
C GLU A 132 -4.32 -14.53 -5.38
N VAL A 133 -4.66 -13.59 -4.50
CA VAL A 133 -5.05 -12.23 -4.86
C VAL A 133 -4.18 -11.25 -4.10
N SER A 134 -3.45 -10.40 -4.80
CA SER A 134 -2.69 -9.32 -4.16
C SER A 134 -3.66 -8.27 -3.60
N LEU A 135 -3.50 -7.98 -2.32
CA LEU A 135 -4.21 -6.91 -1.62
C LEU A 135 -3.51 -5.56 -1.82
N SER A 136 -2.24 -5.59 -2.22
CA SER A 136 -1.43 -4.44 -2.64
C SER A 136 -1.62 -4.13 -4.13
N GLY A 137 -1.44 -2.86 -4.50
CA GLY A 137 -1.46 -2.39 -5.89
C GLY A 137 -2.63 -1.46 -6.25
N PRO A 138 -2.66 -0.94 -7.48
CA PRO A 138 -3.45 0.24 -7.89
C PRO A 138 -4.97 0.06 -7.94
N GLY A 139 -5.52 -1.02 -7.40
CA GLY A 139 -6.95 -1.38 -7.47
C GLY A 139 -7.88 -0.53 -6.60
N ASP A 140 -7.35 0.23 -5.65
CA ASP A 140 -8.13 1.09 -4.74
C ASP A 140 -7.72 2.56 -4.89
N ALA A 141 -8.60 3.35 -5.51
CA ALA A 141 -8.32 4.75 -5.84
C ALA A 141 -8.34 5.68 -4.64
N ASP A 142 -9.09 5.35 -3.58
CA ASP A 142 -9.16 6.19 -2.38
C ASP A 142 -7.95 5.90 -1.49
N ARG A 143 -7.63 4.62 -1.28
CA ARG A 143 -6.39 4.18 -0.62
C ARG A 143 -5.15 4.72 -1.34
N TYR A 144 -5.14 4.71 -2.67
CA TYR A 144 -4.05 5.30 -3.46
C TYR A 144 -3.80 6.76 -3.11
N ARG A 145 -4.84 7.59 -2.98
CA ARG A 145 -4.67 9.03 -2.71
C ARG A 145 -4.10 9.27 -1.31
N GLU A 146 -4.58 8.54 -0.31
CA GLU A 146 -4.06 8.65 1.07
C GLU A 146 -2.61 8.22 1.14
N VAL A 147 -2.28 7.06 0.58
CA VAL A 147 -0.89 6.55 0.53
C VAL A 147 0.02 7.49 -0.25
N ALA A 148 -0.43 8.01 -1.39
CA ALA A 148 0.38 8.94 -2.18
C ALA A 148 0.64 10.25 -1.42
N ALA A 149 -0.36 10.78 -0.72
CA ALA A 149 -0.20 11.98 0.09
C ALA A 149 0.80 11.76 1.24
N TYR A 150 0.70 10.64 1.96
CA TYR A 150 1.65 10.28 3.02
C TYR A 150 3.08 10.13 2.46
N ASN A 151 3.24 9.36 1.39
CA ASN A 151 4.57 9.14 0.79
C ASN A 151 5.19 10.44 0.24
N GLU A 152 4.38 11.33 -0.33
CA GLU A 152 4.83 12.66 -0.75
C GLU A 152 5.25 13.53 0.44
N ALA A 153 4.50 13.49 1.55
CA ALA A 153 4.85 14.20 2.78
C ALA A 153 6.19 13.72 3.37
N VAL A 154 6.43 12.39 3.41
CA VAL A 154 7.73 11.85 3.84
C VAL A 154 8.85 12.27 2.90
N ALA A 155 8.65 12.19 1.58
CA ALA A 155 9.66 12.61 0.61
C ALA A 155 9.99 14.11 0.76
N ALA A 156 8.99 14.95 1.00
CA ALA A 156 9.18 16.38 1.28
C ALA A 156 9.96 16.61 2.57
N ALA A 157 9.64 15.88 3.65
CA ALA A 157 10.37 15.97 4.91
C ALA A 157 11.85 15.54 4.76
N VAL A 158 12.14 14.50 3.98
CA VAL A 158 13.53 14.11 3.66
C VAL A 158 14.22 15.23 2.86
N ALA A 159 13.54 15.82 1.88
CA ALA A 159 14.10 16.91 1.09
C ALA A 159 14.42 18.17 1.91
N GLU A 160 13.69 18.43 2.98
CA GLU A 160 13.93 19.54 3.89
C GLU A 160 15.07 19.27 4.89
N ARG A 161 15.17 18.02 5.38
CA ARG A 161 16.06 17.66 6.49
C ARG A 161 17.42 17.13 6.04
N GLU A 162 17.48 16.52 4.86
CA GLU A 162 18.59 15.64 4.46
C GLU A 162 19.33 16.11 3.20
N ALA A 163 20.46 15.46 2.92
CA ALA A 163 21.23 15.72 1.72
C ALA A 163 20.44 15.38 0.44
N ALA A 164 20.73 16.10 -0.66
CA ALA A 164 20.03 15.96 -1.93
C ALA A 164 20.04 14.52 -2.50
N VAL A 165 21.06 13.72 -2.18
CA VAL A 165 21.12 12.31 -2.58
C VAL A 165 20.02 11.47 -1.93
N HIS A 166 19.70 11.74 -0.66
CA HIS A 166 18.62 11.07 0.06
C HIS A 166 17.26 11.59 -0.42
N ALA A 167 17.12 12.90 -0.61
CA ALA A 167 15.91 13.53 -1.13
C ALA A 167 15.47 12.94 -2.49
N ARG A 168 16.41 12.84 -3.44
CA ARG A 168 16.12 12.28 -4.78
C ARG A 168 15.74 10.80 -4.72
N THR A 169 16.35 10.05 -3.82
CA THR A 169 15.99 8.65 -3.58
C THR A 169 14.59 8.56 -2.97
N ALA A 170 14.26 9.42 -2.01
CA ALA A 170 12.96 9.47 -1.36
C ALA A 170 11.83 9.76 -2.35
N GLU A 171 11.99 10.73 -3.25
CA GLU A 171 11.00 11.03 -4.31
C GLU A 171 10.72 9.81 -5.20
N THR A 172 11.79 9.13 -5.63
CA THR A 172 11.67 7.95 -6.51
C THR A 172 11.05 6.77 -5.76
N PHE A 173 11.41 6.59 -4.49
CA PHE A 173 10.90 5.53 -3.62
C PHE A 173 9.43 5.75 -3.27
N ALA A 174 9.03 6.97 -2.93
CA ALA A 174 7.63 7.35 -2.73
C ALA A 174 6.79 7.03 -3.98
N THR A 175 7.29 7.40 -5.16
CA THR A 175 6.63 7.09 -6.44
C THR A 175 6.49 5.58 -6.67
N PHE A 176 7.52 4.80 -6.33
CA PHE A 176 7.49 3.34 -6.42
C PHE A 176 6.43 2.74 -5.49
N MET A 177 6.49 3.07 -4.20
CA MET A 177 5.61 2.53 -3.17
C MET A 177 4.14 2.90 -3.42
N SER A 178 3.86 4.13 -3.84
CA SER A 178 2.50 4.58 -4.17
C SER A 178 1.94 3.90 -5.43
N ASN A 179 2.75 3.75 -6.48
CA ASN A 179 2.24 3.24 -7.77
C ASN A 179 2.24 1.72 -7.89
N HIS A 180 3.26 1.03 -7.36
CA HIS A 180 3.40 -0.42 -7.49
C HIS A 180 2.68 -1.18 -6.38
N TYR A 181 2.75 -0.69 -5.13
CA TYR A 181 2.19 -1.41 -4.00
C TYR A 181 1.00 -0.74 -3.34
N VAL A 182 0.78 0.55 -3.55
CA VAL A 182 -0.22 1.32 -2.78
C VAL A 182 0.00 1.09 -1.27
N ARG A 183 1.26 1.25 -0.87
CA ARG A 183 1.76 1.12 0.50
C ARG A 183 2.56 2.34 0.92
N THR A 184 2.58 2.59 2.23
CA THR A 184 3.42 3.64 2.79
C THR A 184 4.90 3.26 2.71
N VAL A 185 5.80 4.24 2.68
CA VAL A 185 7.25 4.03 2.56
C VAL A 185 7.86 3.31 3.77
N ASP A 186 7.26 3.45 4.95
CA ASP A 186 7.67 2.79 6.19
C ASP A 186 7.19 1.33 6.30
N ASP A 187 6.15 0.94 5.54
CA ASP A 187 5.67 -0.45 5.42
C ASP A 187 6.40 -1.28 4.36
N ALA A 188 7.48 -0.76 3.77
CA ALA A 188 8.22 -1.43 2.72
C ALA A 188 8.99 -2.66 3.25
N THR A 189 8.68 -3.84 2.71
CA THR A 189 9.35 -5.10 3.07
C THR A 189 10.78 -5.17 2.49
N PRO A 190 11.65 -6.06 3.01
CA PRO A 190 13.01 -6.24 2.48
C PRO A 190 13.04 -6.59 0.99
N GLU A 191 12.06 -7.36 0.50
CA GLU A 191 11.95 -7.75 -0.91
C GLU A 191 11.56 -6.54 -1.76
N MET A 192 10.60 -5.73 -1.33
CA MET A 192 10.23 -4.48 -2.00
C MET A 192 11.41 -3.51 -2.07
N ARG A 193 12.20 -3.40 -0.99
CA ARG A 193 13.42 -2.58 -0.95
C ARG A 193 14.51 -3.10 -1.89
N ALA A 194 14.59 -4.41 -2.11
CA ALA A 194 15.51 -5.01 -3.07
C ALA A 194 15.06 -4.76 -4.51
N GLU A 195 13.78 -4.99 -4.81
CA GLU A 195 13.17 -4.68 -6.12
C GLU A 195 13.37 -3.19 -6.48
N PHE A 196 13.16 -2.30 -5.53
CA PHE A 196 13.41 -0.88 -5.72
C PHE A 196 14.86 -0.62 -6.18
N ARG A 197 15.84 -1.16 -5.45
CA ARG A 197 17.27 -0.94 -5.70
C ARG A 197 17.74 -1.55 -7.02
N GLU A 198 17.39 -2.80 -7.24
CA GLU A 198 17.95 -3.61 -8.33
C GLU A 198 17.23 -3.35 -9.65
N GLU A 199 15.95 -3.00 -9.61
CA GLU A 199 15.12 -2.89 -10.80
C GLU A 199 14.53 -1.49 -10.99
N TYR A 200 13.72 -1.03 -10.05
CA TYR A 200 12.89 0.15 -10.26
C TYR A 200 13.72 1.43 -10.38
N LEU A 201 14.65 1.66 -9.45
CA LEU A 201 15.48 2.85 -9.39
C LEU A 201 16.32 3.00 -10.66
N VAL A 202 16.97 1.91 -11.09
CA VAL A 202 17.81 1.89 -12.29
C VAL A 202 16.99 2.19 -13.55
N ARG A 203 15.78 1.64 -13.65
CA ARG A 203 14.92 1.77 -14.83
C ARG A 203 14.18 3.12 -14.90
N ASN A 204 13.78 3.67 -13.76
CA ASN A 204 12.86 4.81 -13.69
C ASN A 204 13.49 6.08 -13.11
N GLY A 205 14.38 5.95 -12.11
CA GLY A 205 14.98 7.08 -11.41
C GLY A 205 16.24 7.66 -12.07
N TRP A 206 16.88 6.89 -12.97
CA TRP A 206 18.14 7.24 -13.64
C TRP A 206 19.20 7.76 -12.63
N PRO A 207 19.61 6.90 -11.67
CA PRO A 207 20.39 7.33 -10.52
C PRO A 207 21.81 7.72 -10.92
N THR A 208 22.42 8.59 -10.10
CA THR A 208 23.85 8.83 -10.16
C THR A 208 24.60 7.70 -9.45
N ASP A 209 25.91 7.55 -9.72
CA ASP A 209 26.75 6.58 -8.99
C ASP A 209 26.71 6.84 -7.47
N GLU A 210 26.75 8.11 -7.07
CA GLU A 210 26.59 8.52 -5.67
C GLU A 210 25.25 8.10 -5.06
N GLN A 211 24.16 8.15 -5.85
CA GLN A 211 22.85 7.70 -5.40
C GLN A 211 22.79 6.17 -5.26
N LEU A 212 23.43 5.44 -6.17
CA LEU A 212 23.54 3.98 -6.07
C LEU A 212 24.38 3.55 -4.87
N ASP A 213 25.48 4.25 -4.58
CA ASP A 213 26.33 3.95 -3.42
C ASP A 213 25.64 4.27 -2.09
N ALA A 214 24.78 5.30 -2.07
CA ALA A 214 24.07 5.75 -0.87
C ALA A 214 22.64 5.20 -0.75
N VAL A 215 22.20 4.29 -1.63
CA VAL A 215 20.78 3.90 -1.69
C VAL A 215 20.30 3.19 -0.41
N ASP A 216 21.12 2.30 0.16
CA ASP A 216 20.79 1.59 1.40
C ASP A 216 20.68 2.56 2.57
N GLU A 217 21.62 3.50 2.66
CA GLU A 217 21.60 4.57 3.66
C GLU A 217 20.37 5.46 3.47
N SER A 218 20.04 5.81 2.23
CA SER A 218 18.87 6.63 1.90
C SER A 218 17.58 5.95 2.33
N LEU A 219 17.44 4.64 2.15
CA LEU A 219 16.27 3.89 2.61
C LEU A 219 16.15 3.89 4.14
N SER A 220 17.26 3.79 4.86
CA SER A 220 17.26 3.94 6.33
C SER A 220 16.91 5.36 6.78
N VAL A 221 17.38 6.38 6.06
CA VAL A 221 17.03 7.79 6.33
C VAL A 221 15.54 8.04 6.11
N ILE A 222 14.97 7.53 5.02
CA ILE A 222 13.53 7.64 4.73
C ILE A 222 12.71 7.00 5.85
N GLU A 223 13.06 5.79 6.28
CA GLU A 223 12.38 5.11 7.40
C GLU A 223 12.46 5.92 8.70
N SER A 224 13.62 6.51 9.00
CA SER A 224 13.77 7.37 10.18
C SER A 224 12.91 8.63 10.09
N VAL A 225 12.84 9.27 8.93
CA VAL A 225 12.03 10.50 8.75
C VAL A 225 10.54 10.17 8.76
N ALA A 226 10.13 9.04 8.19
CA ALA A 226 8.74 8.58 8.21
C ALA A 226 8.23 8.38 9.64
N ALA A 227 9.08 7.82 10.53
CA ALA A 227 8.77 7.67 11.93
C ALA A 227 8.54 9.02 12.65
N ASP A 228 9.18 10.10 12.20
CA ASP A 228 8.97 11.45 12.76
C ASP A 228 7.68 12.10 12.20
N VAL A 229 7.39 11.91 10.90
CA VAL A 229 6.16 12.44 10.26
C VAL A 229 4.90 11.85 10.90
N ALA A 230 4.93 10.56 11.24
CA ALA A 230 3.83 9.90 11.95
C ALA A 230 3.58 10.49 13.37
N VAL A 231 4.56 11.18 13.96
CA VAL A 231 4.43 11.82 15.27
C VAL A 231 3.86 13.24 15.14
N ASP A 232 4.17 13.94 14.04
CA ASP A 232 3.69 15.30 13.77
C ASP A 232 2.19 15.35 13.40
N ASP A 233 1.61 14.27 12.83
CA ASP A 233 0.14 14.16 12.63
C ASP A 233 -0.64 13.92 13.95
N VAL A 234 0.05 13.58 15.06
CA VAL A 234 -0.54 13.39 16.40
C VAL A 234 -0.48 14.68 17.24
N ASP A 235 0.31 15.67 16.82
CA ASP A 235 0.38 16.98 17.48
C ASP A 235 -0.69 17.92 16.91
N ASP A 236 -1.94 17.70 17.34
CA ASP A 236 -3.02 18.69 17.22
C ASP A 236 -2.60 19.97 17.97
N PRO A 237 -2.37 21.12 17.29
CA PRO A 237 -2.05 22.36 17.98
C PRO A 237 -3.35 23.01 18.50
N ALA A 238 -4.13 22.29 19.32
CA ALA A 238 -5.20 22.88 20.10
C ALA A 238 -4.69 23.20 21.51
N GLY A 239 -4.30 24.46 21.71
CA GLY A 239 -4.35 25.05 23.05
C GLY A 239 -3.21 25.96 23.47
N ASP A 240 -2.60 26.75 22.57
CA ASP A 240 -1.90 27.96 23.02
C ASP A 240 -2.93 29.08 23.17
N GLU A 241 -3.68 29.05 24.29
CA GLU A 241 -4.32 30.26 24.81
C GLU A 241 -3.22 31.09 25.51
N PRO A 242 -2.90 32.30 25.03
CA PRO A 242 -2.05 33.18 25.80
C PRO A 242 -2.81 33.69 27.04
N ASP A 243 -2.28 33.34 28.22
CA ASP A 243 -2.59 33.97 29.50
C ASP A 243 -2.34 35.49 29.41
N ASP A 244 -3.34 36.25 28.99
CA ASP A 244 -3.35 37.71 29.10
C ASP A 244 -3.76 38.10 30.53
N ALA A 245 -2.83 37.87 31.47
CA ALA A 245 -2.83 38.48 32.79
C ALA A 245 -2.45 39.96 32.65
N GLY A 246 -3.40 40.77 32.20
CA GLY A 246 -3.33 42.23 32.25
C GLY A 246 -3.46 42.78 33.68
N GLY A 247 -2.37 42.69 34.46
CA GLY A 247 -2.21 43.44 35.70
C GLY A 247 -1.90 44.91 35.42
N SER A 248 -2.85 45.80 35.68
CA SER A 248 -2.63 47.25 35.76
C SER A 248 -2.78 47.69 37.21
N ALA A 249 -1.65 47.79 37.90
CA ALA A 249 -1.51 48.51 39.15
C ALA A 249 -1.26 49.99 38.85
N ASP A 250 -2.24 50.85 39.16
CA ASP A 250 -2.00 52.27 39.39
C ASP A 250 -2.26 52.55 40.87
N ALA A 251 -1.17 52.72 41.61
CA ALA A 251 -1.16 53.31 42.93
C ALA A 251 -0.66 54.75 42.77
N ASP A 252 -1.54 55.72 42.97
CA ASP A 252 -1.14 57.11 43.19
C ASP A 252 -1.90 57.69 44.39
N GLY A 253 -1.10 58.11 45.37
CA GLY A 253 -1.35 59.27 46.21
C GLY A 253 -2.57 59.28 47.14
N SER A 254 -2.36 58.99 48.42
CA SER A 254 -2.18 60.06 49.43
C SER A 254 -2.44 59.52 50.83
N ALA A 255 -1.39 59.36 51.61
CA ALA A 255 -1.45 59.27 53.06
C ALA A 255 -0.32 60.17 53.59
N ASP A 256 -0.69 61.39 53.97
CA ASP A 256 0.15 62.25 54.80
C ASP A 256 -0.57 62.55 56.11
N ALA A 257 0.24 62.70 57.14
CA ALA A 257 -0.07 62.53 58.54
C ALA A 257 -0.61 63.79 59.22
N ALA A 258 -1.20 63.55 60.40
CA ALA A 258 -1.27 64.45 61.56
C ALA A 258 -1.93 65.83 61.39
N ASP A 259 -3.00 66.07 62.15
CA ASP A 259 -3.01 67.03 63.27
C ASP A 259 -4.44 67.10 63.84
N SER A 260 -4.60 66.82 65.14
CA SER A 260 -5.73 67.32 65.94
C SER A 260 -5.32 68.73 66.40
N PRO A 261 -6.22 69.73 66.53
CA PRO A 261 -7.38 69.61 67.42
C PRO A 261 -8.62 70.48 67.11
N ASP A 262 -9.73 70.07 67.71
CA ASP A 262 -10.69 70.87 68.51
C ASP A 262 -11.34 72.16 67.95
N THR A 263 -12.58 72.31 68.42
CA THR A 263 -13.44 73.49 68.53
C THR A 263 -14.34 73.85 67.33
N SER A 264 -15.64 73.71 67.61
CA SER A 264 -16.66 74.78 67.58
C SER A 264 -16.86 75.56 66.28
N ASP A 265 -18.03 76.04 65.92
CA ASP A 265 -19.39 76.01 66.43
C ASP A 265 -20.24 76.63 65.30
N SER A 266 -21.45 76.12 65.17
CA SER A 266 -22.70 76.72 64.72
C SER A 266 -22.75 78.08 63.99
N ALA A 267 -23.73 78.10 63.07
CA ALA A 267 -24.66 79.16 62.68
C ALA A 267 -24.37 79.98 61.41
#